data_AF-A0A1Z2SFY7-F1
#
_entry.id   AF-A0A1Z2SFY7-F1
#
_cell.length_a   1.000
_cell.length_b   1.000
_cell.length_c   1.000
_cell.angle_alpha   90.00
_cell.angle_beta   90.00
_cell.angle_gamma   90.00
#
_symmetry.space_group_name_H-M   'P 1'
#
loop_
_entity.id
_entity.type
_entity.pdbx_description
1 polymer ?
#
loop_
_entity_poly.entity_id
_entity_poly.type
_entity_poly.pdbx_seq_one_letter_code
_entity_poly.pdbx_strand_id
1 'polypeptide(L)'
;MKKLTLSSILLGSLLSFTAFAGTGTGTITQVIVHRDDSGHGVVMFRTQGNVDKAPCSKITDEWAFSLNNELGKAMYSLVLSAQAQAKPVEVKGMHQCNDWSDRESPFYIAVHN
;
A
#
# COMPACT_ATOMS: atom_id res chain seq x y z
N MET A 1 -55.62 -12.58 -18.54
CA MET A 1 -54.82 -12.73 -17.31
C MET A 1 -53.42 -12.19 -17.58
N LYS A 2 -53.03 -11.14 -16.87
CA LYS A 2 -51.75 -10.41 -17.03
C LYS A 2 -50.58 -11.32 -16.64
N LYS A 3 -49.54 -11.42 -17.47
CA LYS A 3 -48.22 -11.87 -17.02
C LYS A 3 -47.21 -10.80 -17.39
N LEU A 4 -46.77 -10.09 -16.35
CA LEU A 4 -45.80 -9.01 -16.41
C LEU A 4 -44.48 -9.50 -17.02
N THR A 5 -43.91 -8.64 -17.84
CA THR A 5 -42.56 -8.67 -18.40
C THR A 5 -41.49 -8.82 -17.31
N LEU A 6 -40.80 -9.97 -17.30
CA LEU A 6 -39.54 -10.19 -16.57
C LEU A 6 -38.40 -9.61 -17.42
N SER A 7 -38.14 -8.31 -17.34
CA SER A 7 -36.97 -7.74 -18.04
C SER A 7 -36.56 -6.41 -17.40
N SER A 8 -36.06 -6.43 -16.15
CA SER A 8 -35.56 -5.20 -15.50
C SER A 8 -34.51 -5.39 -14.38
N ILE A 9 -33.93 -6.58 -14.16
CA ILE A 9 -32.97 -6.76 -13.06
C ILE A 9 -31.70 -7.45 -13.58
N LEU A 10 -30.87 -6.75 -14.35
CA LEU A 10 -29.49 -7.19 -14.59
C LEU A 10 -28.57 -6.10 -15.17
N LEU A 11 -28.49 -4.91 -14.56
CA LEU A 11 -27.60 -3.84 -15.04
C LEU A 11 -26.80 -3.11 -13.95
N GLY A 12 -26.50 -3.76 -12.82
CA GLY A 12 -25.96 -3.07 -11.63
C GLY A 12 -24.54 -3.43 -11.16
N SER A 13 -23.83 -4.41 -11.75
CA SER A 13 -22.77 -5.11 -11.01
C SER A 13 -21.36 -5.11 -11.64
N LEU A 14 -20.94 -4.10 -12.40
CA LEU A 14 -19.62 -4.12 -13.06
C LEU A 14 -18.71 -2.90 -12.80
N LEU A 15 -19.00 -2.04 -11.83
CA LEU A 15 -18.07 -0.98 -11.44
C LEU A 15 -17.19 -1.45 -10.28
N SER A 16 -16.24 -2.34 -10.57
CA SER A 16 -15.12 -2.60 -9.67
C SER A 16 -14.16 -1.41 -9.73
N PHE A 17 -14.42 -0.39 -8.91
CA PHE A 17 -13.42 0.65 -8.67
C PHE A 17 -12.26 0.00 -7.91
N THR A 18 -11.07 -0.02 -8.50
CA THR A 18 -9.83 -0.22 -7.74
C THR A 18 -9.65 1.03 -6.86
N ALA A 19 -10.27 1.02 -5.69
CA ALA A 19 -10.06 2.09 -4.72
C ALA A 19 -8.60 1.95 -4.23
N PHE A 20 -7.76 2.91 -4.63
CA PHE A 20 -6.51 3.13 -3.90
C PHE A 20 -6.87 3.35 -2.44
N ALA A 21 -6.15 2.69 -1.56
CA ALA A 21 -6.27 2.92 -0.13
C ALA A 21 -4.91 3.24 0.44
N GLY A 22 -4.90 3.85 1.62
CA GLY A 22 -3.70 4.36 2.24
C GLY A 22 -3.08 5.51 1.44
N THR A 23 -3.14 6.73 1.96
CA THR A 23 -2.25 7.80 1.52
C THR A 23 -1.29 8.14 2.63
N GLY A 24 -0.03 7.75 2.45
CA GLY A 24 1.08 8.11 3.31
C GLY A 24 1.73 9.41 2.87
N THR A 25 2.05 10.29 3.81
CA THR A 25 2.72 11.57 3.53
C THR A 25 3.77 11.93 4.57
N GLY A 26 4.63 12.88 4.20
CA GLY A 26 5.65 13.45 5.09
C GLY A 26 6.98 12.72 5.01
N THR A 27 7.85 12.93 6.00
CA THR A 27 9.18 12.31 6.04
C THR A 27 9.13 10.86 6.51
N ILE A 28 10.18 10.10 6.15
CA ILE A 28 10.37 8.73 6.63
C ILE A 28 11.07 8.77 7.98
N THR A 29 10.42 8.26 9.02
CA THR A 29 10.92 8.32 10.40
C THR A 29 11.59 7.02 10.86
N GLN A 30 11.35 5.92 10.14
CA GLN A 30 11.92 4.62 10.45
C GLN A 30 11.98 3.75 9.20
N VAL A 31 13.03 2.93 9.09
CA VAL A 31 13.16 1.85 8.10
C VAL A 31 13.70 0.62 8.82
N ILE A 32 13.05 -0.52 8.62
CA ILE A 32 13.41 -1.83 9.18
C ILE A 32 13.49 -2.81 8.02
N VAL A 33 14.51 -3.67 8.03
CA VAL A 33 14.54 -4.87 7.19
C VAL A 33 14.30 -6.07 8.09
N HIS A 34 13.25 -6.82 7.81
CA HIS A 34 12.88 -8.04 8.52
C HIS A 34 12.93 -9.24 7.56
N ARG A 35 12.97 -10.45 8.11
CA ARG A 35 12.82 -11.70 7.33
C ARG A 35 11.39 -12.23 7.44
N ASP A 36 10.80 -12.69 6.35
CA ASP A 36 9.55 -13.45 6.40
C ASP A 36 9.79 -14.91 6.83
N ASP A 37 8.70 -15.67 7.00
CA ASP A 37 8.75 -17.08 7.37
C ASP A 37 9.44 -17.96 6.31
N SER A 38 9.49 -17.49 5.06
CA SER A 38 10.20 -18.15 3.94
C SER A 38 11.68 -17.74 3.86
N GLY A 39 12.14 -16.84 4.73
CA GLY A 39 13.51 -16.32 4.74
C GLY A 39 13.78 -15.19 3.75
N HIS A 40 12.78 -14.67 3.05
CA HIS A 40 12.94 -13.50 2.18
C HIS A 40 12.96 -12.21 2.99
N GLY A 41 13.66 -11.20 2.45
CA GLY A 41 13.68 -9.87 3.06
C GLY A 41 12.38 -9.11 2.80
N VAL A 42 11.87 -8.44 3.83
CA VAL A 42 10.74 -7.50 3.78
C VAL A 42 11.21 -6.19 4.38
N VAL A 43 10.97 -5.09 3.67
CA VAL A 43 11.19 -3.74 4.21
C VAL A 43 9.91 -3.29 4.87
N MET A 44 10.02 -2.74 6.07
CA MET A 44 8.97 -1.98 6.74
C MET A 44 9.45 -0.55 6.94
N PHE A 45 8.61 0.44 6.69
CA PHE A 45 8.97 1.83 6.92
C PHE A 45 7.79 2.64 7.44
N ARG A 46 8.10 3.71 8.20
CA ARG A 46 7.10 4.61 8.79
C ARG A 46 7.12 5.98 8.12
N THR A 47 5.96 6.46 7.68
CA THR A 47 5.73 7.85 7.25
C THR A 47 5.23 8.70 8.42
N GLN A 48 5.19 10.03 8.29
CA GLN A 48 4.63 10.89 9.35
C GLN A 48 3.11 10.78 9.47
N GLY A 49 2.44 10.46 8.38
CA GLY A 49 1.01 10.15 8.39
C GLY A 49 0.65 9.10 7.36
N ASN A 50 -0.43 8.38 7.64
CA ASN A 50 -1.13 7.47 6.73
C ASN A 50 -2.65 7.57 7.00
N VAL A 51 -3.38 8.08 6.01
CA VAL A 51 -4.85 8.17 6.06
C VAL A 51 -5.48 7.11 5.18
N ASP A 52 -6.72 6.72 5.50
CA ASP A 52 -7.51 5.77 4.70
C ASP A 52 -6.83 4.40 4.49
N LYS A 53 -6.03 3.97 5.47
CA LYS A 53 -5.27 2.71 5.42
C LYS A 53 -6.16 1.48 5.18
N ALA A 54 -5.60 0.47 4.52
CA ALA A 54 -6.25 -0.81 4.33
C ALA A 54 -6.76 -1.39 5.68
N PRO A 55 -7.93 -2.07 5.71
CA PRO A 55 -8.45 -2.70 6.94
C PRO A 55 -7.48 -3.69 7.59
N CYS A 56 -6.60 -4.31 6.81
CA CYS A 56 -5.55 -5.20 7.30
C CYS A 56 -4.38 -4.46 7.97
N SER A 57 -4.16 -3.18 7.64
CA SER A 57 -3.07 -2.37 8.18
C SER A 57 -3.37 -1.96 9.63
N LYS A 58 -2.77 -2.67 10.57
CA LYS A 58 -2.98 -2.45 12.02
C LYS A 58 -1.96 -1.49 12.59
N ILE A 59 -0.74 -1.49 12.07
CA ILE A 59 0.32 -0.62 12.56
C ILE A 59 0.17 0.78 11.95
N THR A 60 0.14 1.79 12.82
CA THR A 60 -0.07 3.18 12.40
C THR A 60 1.13 3.70 11.61
N ASP A 61 0.82 4.34 10.49
CA ASP A 61 1.77 4.99 9.58
C ASP A 61 2.85 4.09 8.98
N GLU A 62 2.71 2.77 9.10
CA GLU A 62 3.66 1.80 8.59
C GLU A 62 3.19 1.08 7.33
N TRP A 63 4.18 0.74 6.51
CA TRP A 63 4.06 0.12 5.21
C TRP A 63 5.00 -1.08 5.15
N ALA A 64 4.71 -2.06 4.30
CA ALA A 64 5.60 -3.19 4.07
C ALA A 64 5.68 -3.56 2.59
N PHE A 65 6.86 -3.92 2.11
CA PHE A 65 7.05 -4.48 0.77
C PHE A 65 8.20 -5.50 0.73
N SER A 66 8.08 -6.52 -0.12
CA SER A 66 9.09 -7.56 -0.29
C SER A 66 10.33 -7.07 -1.05
N LEU A 67 11.52 -7.55 -0.66
CA LEU A 67 12.77 -7.38 -1.42
C LEU A 67 13.01 -8.50 -2.44
N ASN A 68 12.08 -9.45 -2.58
CA ASN A 68 12.23 -10.61 -3.45
C ASN A 68 12.01 -10.29 -4.94
N ASN A 69 11.80 -9.03 -5.30
CA ASN A 69 11.63 -8.58 -6.67
C ASN A 69 12.35 -7.23 -6.91
N GLU A 70 12.58 -6.90 -8.19
CA GLU A 70 13.32 -5.70 -8.58
C GLU A 70 12.60 -4.39 -8.21
N LEU A 71 11.25 -4.39 -8.25
CA LEU A 71 10.47 -3.23 -7.83
C LEU A 71 10.68 -2.90 -6.35
N GLY A 72 10.64 -3.92 -5.48
CA GLY A 72 10.89 -3.76 -4.05
C GLY A 72 12.29 -3.27 -3.75
N LYS A 73 13.32 -3.76 -4.46
CA LYS A 73 14.69 -3.24 -4.33
C LYS A 73 14.79 -1.77 -4.74
N ALA A 74 14.09 -1.37 -5.81
CA ALA A 74 14.02 0.03 -6.25
C ALA A 74 13.25 0.92 -5.25
N MET A 75 12.14 0.44 -4.69
CA MET A 75 11.42 1.13 -3.61
C MET A 75 12.31 1.32 -2.39
N TYR A 76 13.09 0.29 -2.01
CA TYR A 76 14.00 0.38 -0.88
C TYR A 76 15.09 1.44 -1.06
N SER A 77 15.72 1.50 -2.25
CA SER A 77 16.72 2.53 -2.53
C SER A 77 16.13 3.94 -2.50
N LEU A 78 14.90 4.11 -2.99
CA LEU A 78 14.16 5.38 -2.93
C LEU A 78 13.85 5.79 -1.48
N VAL A 79 13.35 4.87 -0.65
CA VAL A 79 13.05 5.07 0.78
C VAL A 79 14.30 5.48 1.54
N LEU A 80 15.43 4.78 1.36
CA LEU A 80 16.69 5.12 2.00
C LEU A 80 17.20 6.50 1.57
N SER A 81 17.12 6.82 0.28
CA SER A 81 17.53 8.10 -0.28
C SER A 81 16.69 9.26 0.27
N ALA A 82 15.37 9.10 0.34
CA ALA A 82 14.46 10.10 0.88
C ALA A 82 14.67 10.30 2.37
N GLN A 83 14.85 9.22 3.14
CA GLN A 83 15.15 9.29 4.57
C GLN A 83 16.45 10.03 4.85
N ALA A 84 17.54 9.68 4.13
CA ALA A 84 18.85 10.30 4.32
C ALA A 84 18.85 11.82 4.04
N GLN A 85 17.96 12.27 3.16
CA GLN A 85 17.82 13.68 2.79
C GLN A 85 16.71 14.41 3.55
N ALA A 86 16.01 13.72 4.46
CA ALA A 86 14.81 14.23 5.12
C ALA A 86 13.76 14.79 4.14
N LYS A 87 13.65 14.19 2.94
CA LYS A 87 12.72 14.61 1.90
C LYS A 87 11.32 14.06 2.19
N PRO A 88 10.25 14.84 1.93
CA PRO A 88 8.89 14.34 2.05
C PRO A 88 8.61 13.31 0.95
N VAL A 89 7.87 12.27 1.31
CA VAL A 89 7.38 11.26 0.39
C VAL A 89 5.86 11.28 0.32
N GLU A 90 5.34 10.76 -0.77
CA GLU A 90 3.96 10.30 -0.91
C GLU A 90 3.97 8.79 -1.15
N VAL A 91 3.13 8.08 -0.42
CA VAL A 91 2.90 6.65 -0.59
C VAL A 91 1.43 6.45 -0.92
N LYS A 92 1.13 5.73 -2.00
CA LYS A 92 -0.22 5.21 -2.25
C LYS A 92 -0.23 3.73 -1.98
N GLY A 93 -1.19 3.24 -1.22
CA GLY A 93 -1.36 1.83 -0.92
C GLY A 93 -2.19 1.07 -1.95
N MET A 94 -2.08 -0.26 -1.88
CA MET A 94 -2.80 -1.20 -2.73
C MET A 94 -4.12 -1.70 -2.12
N HIS A 95 -4.52 -1.21 -0.94
CA HIS A 95 -5.60 -1.78 -0.13
C HIS A 95 -5.39 -3.25 0.27
N GLN A 96 -4.14 -3.71 0.33
CA GLN A 96 -3.75 -5.09 0.58
C GLN A 96 -2.52 -5.14 1.48
N CYS A 97 -2.35 -6.23 2.22
CA CYS A 97 -1.22 -6.46 3.13
C CYS A 97 -0.52 -7.76 2.76
N ASN A 98 -0.03 -7.84 1.51
CA ASN A 98 0.46 -9.09 0.93
C ASN A 98 1.90 -9.39 1.33
N ASP A 99 2.71 -8.35 1.49
CA ASP A 99 4.13 -8.49 1.84
C ASP A 99 4.33 -8.71 3.34
N TRP A 100 3.39 -8.23 4.15
CA TRP A 100 3.36 -8.45 5.58
C TRP A 100 1.95 -8.23 6.14
N SER A 101 1.41 -9.18 6.91
CA SER A 101 -0.03 -9.29 7.16
C SER A 101 -0.69 -8.11 7.91
N ASP A 102 0.08 -7.27 8.60
CA ASP A 102 -0.43 -6.17 9.43
C ASP A 102 -0.02 -4.76 8.93
N ARG A 103 0.56 -4.66 7.73
CA ARG A 103 1.03 -3.42 7.10
C ARG A 103 0.63 -3.39 5.64
N GLU A 104 0.15 -2.23 5.18
CA GLU A 104 -0.30 -2.08 3.80
C GLU A 104 0.89 -2.10 2.82
N SER A 105 0.70 -2.80 1.71
CA SER A 105 1.63 -2.82 0.57
C SER A 105 1.53 -1.51 -0.22
N PRO A 106 2.65 -0.82 -0.47
CA PRO A 106 2.67 0.36 -1.31
C PRO A 106 2.45 -0.02 -2.78
N PHE A 107 1.54 0.68 -3.44
CA PHE A 107 1.39 0.68 -4.89
C PHE A 107 2.52 1.49 -5.54
N TYR A 108 2.81 2.68 -5.02
CA TYR A 108 3.99 3.45 -5.37
C TYR A 108 4.50 4.29 -4.19
N ILE A 109 5.75 4.71 -4.32
CA ILE A 109 6.40 5.68 -3.44
C ILE A 109 6.97 6.78 -4.35
N ALA A 110 6.66 8.04 -4.04
CA ALA A 110 7.16 9.21 -4.75
C ALA A 110 7.90 10.13 -3.77
N VAL A 111 8.97 10.75 -4.24
CA VAL A 111 9.74 11.75 -3.48
C VAL A 111 9.47 13.12 -4.10
N HIS A 112 9.09 14.08 -3.27
CA HIS A 112 8.79 15.44 -3.70
C HIS A 112 9.95 16.39 -3.35
N ASN A 113 10.11 17.45 -4.13
CA ASN A 113 11.20 18.42 -3.97
C ASN A 113 10.91 19.51 -2.95
#